data_AF-A0A239AYT9-F1
#
_entry.id   AF-A0A239AYT9-F1
#
_cell.length_a   1.000
_cell.length_b   1.000
_cell.length_c   1.000
_cell.angle_alpha   90.00
_cell.angle_beta   90.00
_cell.angle_gamma   90.00
#
_symmetry.space_group_name_H-M   'P 1'
#
loop_
_entity.id
_entity.type
_entity.pdbx_description
1 polymer ?
#
loop_
_entity_poly.entity_id
_entity_poly.type
_entity_poly.pdbx_seq_one_letter_code
_entity_poly.pdbx_strand_id
1 'polypeptide(L)'
;MAREGSRVRLDYSPASLGLVDRVIEAIRGEQPPIEAVTPTLRGFGAYAGEVLVRTAGATWVDFDEEQRDTFGQPFGIRTPDGRVWNPLGKAVKRYENGPADSLRLFCLSVVGRAEV
;
A
#
# COMPACT_ATOMS: atom_id res chain seq x y z
N MET A 1 24.81 4.69 -24.00
CA MET A 1 24.69 3.33 -23.42
C MET A 1 23.39 3.27 -22.64
N ALA A 2 22.34 2.67 -23.21
CA ALA A 2 21.06 2.52 -22.53
C ALA A 2 21.20 1.50 -21.40
N ARG A 3 20.95 1.90 -20.16
CA ARG A 3 20.82 0.96 -19.04
C ARG A 3 19.49 0.24 -19.25
N GLU A 4 19.56 -1.03 -19.67
CA GLU A 4 18.43 -1.94 -19.67
C GLU A 4 17.81 -1.92 -18.26
N GLY A 5 16.57 -1.44 -18.16
CA GLY A 5 15.92 -1.17 -16.89
C GLY A 5 15.84 -2.44 -16.06
N SER A 6 16.44 -2.43 -14.88
CA SER A 6 16.22 -3.46 -13.87
C SER A 6 14.71 -3.56 -13.64
N ARG A 7 14.08 -4.63 -14.14
CA ARG A 7 12.65 -4.86 -13.93
C ARG A 7 12.44 -4.97 -12.42
N VAL A 8 11.71 -4.02 -11.84
CA VAL A 8 11.30 -4.08 -10.44
C VAL A 8 10.52 -5.38 -10.25
N ARG A 9 11.11 -6.33 -9.51
CA ARG A 9 10.45 -7.62 -9.25
C ARG A 9 9.46 -7.43 -8.10
N LEU A 10 8.19 -7.31 -8.46
CA LEU A 10 7.07 -7.29 -7.53
C LEU A 10 6.52 -8.72 -7.41
N ASP A 11 7.01 -9.46 -6.41
CA ASP A 11 6.76 -10.89 -6.21
C ASP A 11 5.70 -11.21 -5.15
N TYR A 12 4.93 -10.20 -4.73
CA TYR A 12 3.94 -10.26 -3.67
C TYR A 12 4.48 -10.65 -2.29
N SER A 13 5.79 -10.54 -2.05
CA SER A 13 6.37 -10.69 -0.71
C SER A 13 6.30 -9.38 0.10
N PRO A 14 6.27 -9.44 1.45
CA PRO A 14 6.43 -8.25 2.29
C PRO A 14 7.74 -7.50 2.02
N ALA A 15 8.79 -8.19 1.58
CA ALA A 15 10.06 -7.58 1.21
C ALA A 15 9.94 -6.69 -0.04
N SER A 16 9.12 -7.07 -1.03
CA SER A 16 8.88 -6.29 -2.24
C SER A 16 8.24 -4.91 -1.97
N LEU A 17 7.54 -4.74 -0.84
CA LEU A 17 7.00 -3.43 -0.46
C LEU A 17 8.10 -2.41 -0.15
N GLY A 18 9.31 -2.85 0.21
CA GLY A 18 10.46 -1.97 0.32
C GLY A 18 10.92 -1.41 -1.04
N LEU A 19 10.70 -2.15 -2.14
CA LEU A 19 10.93 -1.63 -3.50
C LEU A 19 9.86 -0.58 -3.85
N VAL A 20 8.59 -0.87 -3.52
CA VAL A 20 7.48 0.07 -3.74
C VAL A 20 7.72 1.38 -2.96
N ASP A 21 8.14 1.29 -1.70
CA ASP A 21 8.50 2.47 -0.89
C ASP A 21 9.60 3.33 -1.54
N ARG A 22 10.59 2.70 -2.20
CA ARG A 22 11.65 3.42 -2.94
C ARG A 22 11.13 4.05 -4.23
N VAL A 23 10.22 3.38 -4.94
CA VAL A 23 9.61 3.94 -6.16
C VAL A 23 8.74 5.15 -5.81
N ILE A 24 7.93 5.07 -4.76
CA ILE A 24 7.13 6.22 -4.30
C ILE A 24 8.04 7.37 -3.87
N GLU A 25 9.16 7.09 -3.18
CA GLU A 25 10.13 8.12 -2.81
C GLU A 25 10.76 8.80 -4.03
N ALA A 26 11.10 8.02 -5.07
CA ALA A 26 11.64 8.57 -6.31
C ALA A 26 10.63 9.51 -6.99
N ILE A 27 9.36 9.08 -7.10
CA ILE A 27 8.28 9.92 -7.65
C ILE A 27 8.11 11.19 -6.81
N ARG A 28 8.13 11.09 -5.47
CA ARG A 28 8.04 12.26 -4.57
C ARG A 28 9.18 13.25 -4.80
N GLY A 29 10.39 12.77 -5.08
CA GLY A 29 11.55 13.62 -5.38
C GLY A 29 11.36 14.47 -6.64
N GLU A 30 10.58 14.00 -7.61
CA GLU A 30 10.21 14.73 -8.83
C GLU A 30 9.11 15.78 -8.59
N GLN A 31 8.45 15.75 -7.42
CA GLN A 31 7.40 16.68 -6.98
C GLN A 31 6.25 16.89 -7.99
N PRO A 32 5.70 15.84 -8.63
CA PRO A 32 4.50 15.99 -9.45
C PRO A 32 3.28 16.39 -8.60
N PRO A 33 2.28 17.05 -9.19
CA PRO A 33 1.00 17.27 -8.53
C PRO A 33 0.37 15.94 -8.09
N ILE A 34 -0.23 15.90 -6.90
CA ILE A 34 -0.76 14.68 -6.29
C ILE A 34 -1.82 14.01 -7.18
N GLU A 35 -2.66 14.80 -7.84
CA GLU A 35 -3.70 14.32 -8.74
C GLU A 35 -3.15 13.49 -9.91
N ALA A 36 -1.96 13.85 -10.42
CA ALA A 36 -1.34 13.17 -11.55
C ALA A 36 -0.80 11.78 -11.17
N VAL A 37 -0.43 11.58 -9.90
CA VAL A 37 0.17 10.34 -9.42
C VAL A 37 -0.79 9.48 -8.60
N THR A 38 -1.91 10.03 -8.14
CA THR A 38 -2.90 9.33 -7.30
C THR A 38 -3.33 7.97 -7.87
N PRO A 39 -3.66 7.81 -9.17
CA PRO A 39 -4.02 6.49 -9.71
C PRO A 39 -2.89 5.46 -9.56
N THR A 40 -1.64 5.87 -9.82
CA THR A 40 -0.45 5.02 -9.67
C THR A 40 -0.21 4.65 -8.21
N LEU A 41 -0.33 5.62 -7.30
CA LEU A 41 -0.19 5.39 -5.86
C LEU A 41 -1.26 4.42 -5.34
N ARG A 42 -2.51 4.54 -5.80
CA ARG A 42 -3.57 3.59 -5.48
C ARG A 42 -3.26 2.20 -6.04
N GLY A 43 -2.63 2.09 -7.21
CA GLY A 43 -2.11 0.83 -7.74
C GLY A 43 -1.06 0.19 -6.82
N PHE A 44 -0.13 0.97 -6.28
CA PHE A 44 0.82 0.48 -5.27
C PHE A 44 0.14 0.07 -3.96
N GLY A 45 -0.89 0.80 -3.54
CA GLY A 45 -1.73 0.41 -2.41
C GLY A 45 -2.49 -0.88 -2.66
N ALA A 46 -3.06 -1.09 -3.85
CA ALA A 46 -3.69 -2.34 -4.24
C ALA A 46 -2.69 -3.51 -4.20
N TYR A 47 -1.48 -3.31 -4.70
CA TYR A 47 -0.40 -4.28 -4.58
C TYR A 47 -0.07 -4.60 -3.10
N ALA A 48 -0.02 -3.60 -2.22
CA ALA A 48 0.16 -3.83 -0.79
C ALA A 48 -1.00 -4.62 -0.16
N GLY A 49 -2.24 -4.38 -0.59
CA GLY A 49 -3.40 -5.19 -0.21
C GLY A 49 -3.24 -6.65 -0.67
N GLU A 50 -2.79 -6.87 -1.90
CA GLU A 50 -2.51 -8.20 -2.44
C GLU A 50 -1.42 -8.96 -1.67
N VAL A 51 -0.37 -8.27 -1.22
CA VAL A 51 0.63 -8.85 -0.32
C VAL A 51 -0.04 -9.33 0.97
N LEU A 52 -0.86 -8.48 1.60
CA LEU A 52 -1.55 -8.80 2.85
C LEU A 52 -2.58 -9.92 2.72
N VAL A 53 -3.29 -10.02 1.59
CA VAL A 53 -4.17 -11.16 1.30
C VAL A 53 -3.38 -12.47 1.36
N ARG A 54 -2.19 -12.52 0.74
CA ARG A 54 -1.36 -13.73 0.67
C ARG A 54 -0.62 -14.04 1.97
N THR A 55 -0.18 -13.02 2.71
CA THR A 55 0.67 -13.24 3.90
C THR A 55 -0.06 -13.20 5.22
N ALA A 56 -1.24 -12.56 5.29
CA ALA A 56 -2.01 -12.41 6.52
C ALA A 56 -3.41 -13.04 6.42
N GLY A 57 -3.73 -13.74 5.32
CA GLY A 57 -5.07 -14.29 5.09
C GLY A 57 -6.15 -13.22 5.00
N ALA A 58 -5.77 -11.98 4.67
CA ALA A 58 -6.73 -10.88 4.53
C ALA A 58 -7.63 -11.09 3.29
N THR A 59 -8.76 -10.40 3.25
CA THR A 59 -9.72 -10.43 2.13
C THR A 59 -10.10 -9.02 1.71
N TRP A 60 -10.35 -8.81 0.42
CA TRP A 60 -10.90 -7.54 -0.08
C TRP A 60 -12.36 -7.40 0.34
N VAL A 61 -12.71 -6.21 0.82
CA VAL A 61 -14.04 -5.90 1.32
C VAL A 61 -14.43 -4.48 0.92
N ASP A 62 -15.70 -4.30 0.57
CA ASP A 62 -16.28 -2.97 0.53
C ASP A 62 -16.37 -2.41 1.95
N PHE A 63 -16.03 -1.14 2.10
CA PHE A 63 -16.21 -0.44 3.36
C PHE A 63 -17.68 -0.10 3.56
N ASP A 64 -18.14 -0.16 4.82
CA ASP A 64 -19.42 0.44 5.22
C ASP A 64 -19.34 1.98 5.23
N GLU A 65 -20.46 2.64 5.50
CA GLU A 65 -20.55 4.11 5.45
C GLU A 65 -19.55 4.78 6.41
N GLU A 66 -19.46 4.33 7.66
CA GLU A 66 -18.53 4.86 8.66
C GLU A 66 -17.06 4.66 8.25
N GLN A 67 -16.74 3.48 7.73
CA GLN A 67 -15.40 3.19 7.21
C GLN A 67 -15.07 4.04 5.99
N ARG A 68 -16.01 4.29 5.07
CA ARG A 68 -15.78 5.17 3.92
C ARG A 68 -15.51 6.60 4.36
N ASP A 69 -16.26 7.11 5.34
CA ASP A 69 -16.05 8.45 5.89
C ASP A 69 -14.68 8.56 6.56
N THR A 70 -14.27 7.52 7.29
CA THR A 70 -12.97 7.48 7.99
C THR A 70 -11.80 7.35 7.02
N PHE A 71 -11.92 6.47 6.02
CA PHE A 71 -10.81 6.10 5.15
C PHE A 71 -10.74 6.88 3.84
N GLY A 72 -11.83 7.53 3.43
CA GLY A 72 -11.94 8.23 2.15
C GLY A 72 -11.75 7.32 0.93
N GLN A 73 -11.95 6.00 1.08
CA GLN A 73 -11.87 5.00 0.01
C GLN A 73 -13.10 4.08 0.08
N PRO A 74 -13.58 3.55 -1.05
CA PRO A 74 -14.77 2.71 -1.08
C PRO A 74 -14.53 1.27 -0.58
N PHE A 75 -13.29 0.80 -0.61
CA PHE A 75 -12.92 -0.57 -0.25
C PHE A 75 -11.49 -0.64 0.31
N GLY A 76 -11.18 -1.77 0.92
CA GLY A 76 -9.85 -2.11 1.44
C GLY A 76 -9.77 -3.58 1.80
N ILE A 77 -9.01 -3.90 2.83
CA ILE A 77 -8.83 -5.30 3.26
C ILE A 77 -9.36 -5.52 4.68
N ARG A 78 -9.82 -6.73 4.95
CA ARG A 78 -10.17 -7.22 6.28
C ARG A 78 -9.26 -8.39 6.65
N THR A 79 -8.61 -8.31 7.80
CA THR A 79 -7.81 -9.41 8.37
C THR A 79 -8.69 -10.43 9.09
N PRO A 80 -8.22 -11.68 9.33
CA PRO A 80 -9.01 -12.71 10.00
C PRO A 80 -9.53 -12.32 11.40
N ASP A 81 -8.83 -11.41 12.09
CA ASP A 81 -9.24 -10.81 13.37
C ASP A 81 -10.40 -9.81 13.24
N GLY A 82 -10.94 -9.61 12.03
CA GLY A 82 -12.06 -8.72 11.73
C GLY A 82 -11.68 -7.26 11.50
N ARG A 83 -10.43 -6.87 11.73
CA ARG A 83 -9.99 -5.47 11.54
C ARG A 83 -9.93 -5.09 10.06
N VAL A 84 -10.26 -3.84 9.77
CA VAL A 84 -10.31 -3.28 8.41
C VAL A 84 -9.16 -2.30 8.21
N TRP A 85 -8.53 -2.34 7.03
CA TRP A 85 -7.37 -1.54 6.70
C TRP A 85 -7.48 -0.94 5.30
N ASN A 86 -6.94 0.28 5.13
CA ASN A 86 -6.93 1.01 3.86
C ASN A 86 -5.52 1.09 3.24
N PRO A 87 -5.08 0.08 2.46
CA PRO A 87 -3.76 0.10 1.84
C PRO A 87 -3.66 1.13 0.69
N LEU A 88 -4.78 1.47 0.02
CA LEU A 88 -4.84 2.49 -1.02
C LEU A 88 -4.50 3.88 -0.46
N GLY A 89 -5.19 4.27 0.61
CA GLY A 89 -4.93 5.51 1.33
C GLY A 89 -3.54 5.52 1.97
N LYS A 90 -3.04 4.38 2.45
CA LYS A 90 -1.68 4.28 3.00
C LYS A 90 -0.61 4.61 1.95
N ALA A 91 -0.77 4.16 0.71
CA ALA A 91 0.16 4.48 -0.38
C ALA A 91 0.13 5.97 -0.77
N VAL A 92 -1.04 6.61 -0.71
CA VAL A 92 -1.17 8.06 -0.89
C VAL A 92 -0.45 8.80 0.25
N LYS A 93 -0.71 8.42 1.50
CA LYS A 93 -0.01 8.99 2.67
C LYS A 93 1.50 8.79 2.61
N ARG A 94 1.97 7.66 2.06
CA ARG A 94 3.41 7.41 1.83
C ARG A 94 4.03 8.43 0.90
N TYR A 95 3.30 8.84 -0.13
CA TYR A 95 3.75 9.90 -1.03
C TYR A 95 3.73 11.26 -0.33
N GLU A 96 2.71 11.58 0.48
CA GLU A 96 2.54 12.89 1.13
C GLU A 96 3.50 13.12 2.32
N ASN A 97 3.63 12.11 3.18
CA ASN A 97 4.33 12.21 4.47
C ASN A 97 5.73 11.56 4.45
N GLY A 98 6.11 10.93 3.34
CA GLY A 98 7.40 10.28 3.22
C GLY A 98 7.51 8.98 4.04
N PRO A 99 8.71 8.63 4.53
CA PRO A 99 9.00 7.32 5.15
C PRO A 99 8.13 6.95 6.37
N ALA A 100 7.52 7.93 7.04
CA ALA A 100 6.61 7.69 8.17
C ALA A 100 5.40 6.81 7.79
N ASP A 101 5.02 6.82 6.52
CA ASP A 101 3.91 6.04 5.99
C ASP A 101 4.35 4.82 5.15
N SER A 102 5.55 4.27 5.43
CA SER A 102 6.09 3.07 4.76
C SER A 102 5.07 1.95 4.61
N LEU A 103 4.90 1.46 3.37
CA LEU A 103 4.05 0.32 3.06
C LEU A 103 4.61 -0.97 3.64
N ARG A 104 5.94 -1.12 3.69
CA ARG A 104 6.56 -2.29 4.32
C ARG A 104 6.28 -2.33 5.82
N LEU A 105 6.45 -1.20 6.53
CA LEU A 105 6.17 -1.15 7.98
C LEU A 105 4.68 -1.32 8.28
N PHE A 106 3.82 -0.76 7.43
CA PHE A 106 2.38 -1.02 7.48
C PHE A 106 2.07 -2.51 7.36
N CYS A 107 2.63 -3.19 6.36
CA CYS A 107 2.42 -4.63 6.17
C CYS A 107 2.88 -5.45 7.38
N LEU A 108 4.07 -5.17 7.92
CA LEU A 108 4.58 -5.87 9.10
C LEU A 108 3.71 -5.63 10.34
N SER A 109 3.20 -4.41 10.52
CA SER A 109 2.26 -4.09 11.59
C SER A 109 0.94 -4.84 11.46
N VAL A 110 0.43 -5.06 10.24
CA VAL A 110 -0.83 -5.76 10.02
C VAL A 110 -0.64 -7.26 10.23
N VAL A 111 0.43 -7.85 9.69
CA VAL A 111 0.77 -9.27 9.86
C VAL A 111 0.95 -9.60 11.35
N GLY A 112 1.77 -8.84 12.08
CA GLY A 112 2.01 -9.09 13.51
C GLY A 112 0.78 -8.88 14.40
N ARG A 113 -0.29 -8.26 13.90
CA ARG A 113 -1.58 -8.11 14.58
C ARG A 113 -2.61 -9.16 14.18
N ALA A 114 -2.40 -9.88 13.09
CA ALA A 114 -3.28 -10.95 12.61
C ALA A 114 -2.91 -12.32 13.20
N GLU A 115 -1.68 -12.47 13.72
CA GLU A 115 -1.18 -13.72 14.35
C GLU A 115 -1.55 -13.87 15.84
N VAL A 116 -2.33 -12.94 16.41
CA VAL A 116 -2.74 -12.94 17.83
C VAL A 116 -4.18 -13.35 18.06
#